data_AF-A0A455U7I8-F1
#
_entry.id   AF-A0A455U7I8-F1
#
_cell.length_a   1.000
_cell.length_b   1.000
_cell.length_c   1.000
_cell.angle_alpha   90.00
_cell.angle_beta   90.00
_cell.angle_gamma   90.00
#
_symmetry.space_group_name_H-M   'P 1'
#
loop_
_entity.id
_entity.type
_entity.pdbx_description
1 polymer ?
#
loop_
_entity_poly.entity_id
_entity_poly.type
_entity_poly.pdbx_seq_one_letter_code
_entity_poly.pdbx_strand_id
1 'polypeptide(L)'
;MVERGHRVAEVAERLGVSGHSLYHWIKRYDKPAEQRQEDDDLQAENRRLKAELKRVSEERDILNKPPRTSPESPTEVRVYAKACEPISGTALVPHDDRAP
;
A
#
# COMPACT_ATOMS: atom_id res chain seq x y z
N MET A 1 -40.29 -6.16 13.11
CA MET A 1 -41.07 -6.45 14.34
C MET A 1 -40.50 -7.72 14.96
N VAL A 2 -40.59 -7.89 16.27
CA VAL A 2 -40.23 -9.16 16.94
C VAL A 2 -41.44 -10.09 16.91
N GLU A 3 -41.23 -11.41 16.92
CA GLU A 3 -42.21 -12.49 16.70
C GLU A 3 -43.56 -12.36 17.44
N ARG A 4 -43.64 -11.56 18.51
CA ARG A 4 -44.84 -11.33 19.32
C ARG A 4 -45.56 -10.00 19.07
N GLY A 5 -45.29 -9.34 17.94
CA GLY A 5 -45.93 -8.07 17.58
C GLY A 5 -45.33 -6.82 18.23
N HIS A 6 -44.24 -6.96 18.99
CA HIS A 6 -43.52 -5.82 19.56
C HIS A 6 -42.60 -5.16 18.54
N ARG A 7 -42.51 -3.82 18.60
CA ARG A 7 -41.52 -3.08 17.79
C ARG A 7 -40.12 -3.29 18.36
N VAL A 8 -39.14 -3.49 17.49
CA VAL A 8 -37.73 -3.70 17.89
C VAL A 8 -37.24 -2.52 18.72
N ALA A 9 -37.68 -1.29 18.42
CA ALA A 9 -37.35 -0.09 19.19
C ALA A 9 -37.86 -0.15 20.64
N GLU A 10 -39.11 -0.58 20.84
CA GLU A 10 -39.72 -0.73 22.17
C GLU A 10 -38.98 -1.79 23.00
N VAL A 11 -38.63 -2.92 22.37
CA VAL A 11 -37.87 -3.99 23.04
C VAL A 11 -36.45 -3.52 23.38
N ALA A 12 -35.80 -2.78 22.48
CA ALA A 12 -34.47 -2.22 22.70
C ALA A 12 -34.45 -1.23 23.87
N GLU A 13 -35.43 -0.33 23.94
CA GLU A 13 -35.59 0.64 25.03
C GLU A 13 -35.82 -0.06 26.38
N ARG A 14 -36.69 -1.07 26.43
CA ARG A 14 -36.96 -1.86 27.65
C ARG A 14 -35.74 -2.63 28.15
N LEU A 15 -34.89 -3.10 27.23
CA LEU A 15 -33.66 -3.83 27.54
C LEU A 15 -32.46 -2.89 27.76
N GLY A 16 -32.61 -1.57 27.55
CA GLY A 16 -31.51 -0.60 27.67
C GLY A 16 -30.40 -0.80 26.64
N VAL A 17 -30.70 -1.41 25.47
CA VAL A 17 -29.74 -1.65 24.39
C VAL A 17 -30.08 -0.80 23.17
N SER A 18 -29.10 -0.63 22.27
CA SER A 18 -29.40 0.00 20.99
C SER A 18 -30.25 -0.93 20.11
N GLY A 19 -31.17 -0.35 19.31
CA GLY A 19 -31.92 -1.11 18.31
C GLY A 19 -31.01 -1.82 17.30
N HIS A 20 -29.83 -1.26 17.01
CA HIS A 20 -28.84 -1.87 16.13
C HIS A 20 -28.29 -3.18 16.70
N SER A 21 -27.91 -3.19 17.99
CA SER A 21 -27.46 -4.40 18.70
C SER A 21 -28.55 -5.47 18.70
N LEU A 22 -29.79 -5.07 18.93
CA LEU A 22 -30.92 -6.00 18.95
C LEU A 22 -31.19 -6.60 17.56
N TYR A 23 -31.13 -5.80 16.49
CA TYR A 23 -31.22 -6.31 15.11
C TYR A 23 -30.09 -7.29 14.80
N HIS A 24 -28.88 -7.00 15.26
CA HIS A 24 -27.72 -7.87 15.08
C HIS A 24 -27.94 -9.22 15.77
N TRP A 25 -28.50 -9.23 16.99
CA TRP A 25 -28.85 -10.47 17.69
C TRP A 25 -29.98 -11.22 17.02
N ILE A 26 -31.06 -10.54 16.62
CA ILE A 26 -32.15 -11.17 15.87
C ILE A 26 -31.59 -11.89 14.64
N LYS A 27 -30.80 -11.20 13.80
CA LYS A 27 -30.21 -11.79 12.60
C LYS A 27 -29.26 -12.95 12.90
N ARG A 28 -28.48 -12.84 13.99
CA ARG A 28 -27.56 -13.91 14.40
C ARG A 28 -28.34 -15.15 14.83
N TYR A 29 -29.34 -14.99 15.69
CA TYR A 29 -30.08 -16.10 16.31
C TYR A 29 -31.27 -16.62 15.50
N ASP A 30 -31.62 -15.98 14.38
CA ASP A 30 -32.60 -16.46 13.40
C ASP A 30 -32.18 -17.81 12.78
N LYS A 31 -30.88 -18.08 12.70
CA LYS A 31 -30.32 -19.36 12.22
C LYS A 31 -30.20 -20.38 13.35
N PRO A 32 -30.28 -21.70 13.07
CA PRO A 32 -29.97 -22.76 14.03
C PRO A 32 -28.55 -22.64 14.62
N ALA A 33 -28.34 -23.18 15.82
CA ALA A 33 -27.05 -23.12 16.50
C ALA A 33 -25.91 -23.78 15.71
N GLU A 34 -26.18 -24.92 15.09
CA GLU A 34 -25.22 -25.65 14.26
C GLU A 34 -24.75 -24.80 13.07
N GLN A 35 -25.69 -24.16 12.37
CA GLN A 35 -25.36 -23.30 11.23
C GLN A 35 -24.58 -22.04 11.64
N ARG A 36 -24.80 -21.51 12.85
CA ARG A 36 -23.98 -20.41 13.38
C ARG A 36 -22.56 -20.86 13.67
N GLN A 37 -22.39 -22.05 14.25
CA GLN A 37 -21.08 -22.61 14.52
C GLN A 37 -20.31 -22.84 13.22
N GLU A 38 -20.96 -23.41 12.20
CA GLU A 38 -20.38 -23.57 10.87
C GLU A 38 -19.97 -22.21 10.26
N ASP A 39 -20.83 -21.19 10.31
CA ASP A 39 -20.52 -19.84 9.83
C ASP A 39 -19.27 -19.25 10.54
N ASP A 40 -19.19 -19.42 11.87
CA ASP A 40 -18.08 -18.93 12.68
C ASP A 40 -16.77 -19.69 12.38
N ASP A 41 -16.84 -21.00 12.18
CA ASP A 41 -15.71 -21.86 11.79
C ASP A 41 -15.22 -21.51 10.39
N LEU A 42 -16.14 -21.31 9.43
CA LEU A 42 -15.81 -20.85 8.08
C LEU A 42 -15.15 -19.47 8.09
N GLN A 43 -15.61 -18.56 8.94
CA GLN A 43 -14.96 -17.26 9.11
C GLN A 43 -13.57 -17.39 9.72
N ALA A 44 -13.35 -18.30 10.67
CA ALA A 44 -12.05 -18.57 11.26
C ALA A 44 -11.07 -19.09 10.20
N GLU A 45 -11.49 -20.07 9.39
CA GLU A 45 -10.67 -20.60 8.31
C GLU A 45 -10.40 -19.51 7.24
N ASN A 46 -11.40 -18.68 6.91
CA ASN A 46 -11.20 -17.57 5.98
C ASN A 46 -10.14 -16.57 6.47
N ARG A 47 -10.13 -16.25 7.77
CA ARG A 47 -9.11 -15.39 8.38
C ARG A 47 -7.72 -16.04 8.30
N ARG A 48 -7.63 -17.33 8.62
CA ARG A 48 -6.38 -18.09 8.55
C ARG A 48 -5.82 -18.11 7.13
N LEU A 49 -6.64 -18.48 6.15
CA LEU A 49 -6.25 -18.53 4.73
C LEU A 49 -5.81 -17.16 4.22
N LYS A 50 -6.51 -16.08 4.59
CA LYS A 50 -6.09 -14.71 4.24
C LYS A 50 -4.73 -14.35 4.85
N ALA A 51 -4.45 -14.76 6.08
CA ALA A 51 -3.16 -14.53 6.71
C ALA A 51 -2.03 -15.30 6.00
N GLU A 52 -2.28 -16.55 5.63
CA GLU A 52 -1.31 -17.36 4.90
C GLU A 52 -1.06 -16.81 3.49
N LEU A 53 -2.10 -16.41 2.77
CA LEU A 53 -1.99 -15.75 1.47
C LEU A 53 -1.14 -14.48 1.56
N LYS A 54 -1.34 -13.68 2.61
CA LYS A 54 -0.56 -12.46 2.85
C LYS A 54 0.93 -12.80 3.06
N ARG A 55 1.24 -13.78 3.93
CA ARG A 55 2.62 -14.23 4.17
C ARG A 55 3.29 -14.71 2.88
N VAL A 56 2.64 -15.57 2.11
CA VAL A 56 3.18 -16.10 0.84
C VAL A 56 3.36 -14.99 -0.19
N SER A 57 2.46 -13.99 -0.19
CA SER A 57 2.59 -12.82 -1.06
C SER A 57 3.81 -11.99 -0.70
N GLU A 58 4.09 -11.80 0.59
CA GLU A 58 5.28 -11.10 1.08
C GLU A 58 6.57 -11.85 0.70
N GLU A 59 6.60 -13.17 0.83
CA GLU A 59 7.75 -14.01 0.42
C GLU A 59 8.06 -13.88 -1.08
N ARG A 60 7.03 -13.97 -1.92
CA ARG A 60 7.18 -13.76 -3.37
C ARG A 60 7.66 -12.35 -3.67
N ASP A 61 7.12 -11.35 -2.98
CA ASP A 61 7.46 -9.94 -3.19
C ASP A 61 8.91 -9.64 -2.79
N ILE A 62 9.46 -10.31 -1.78
CA ILE A 62 10.89 -10.22 -1.44
C ILE A 62 11.77 -10.73 -2.60
N LEU A 63 11.43 -11.88 -3.20
CA LEU A 63 12.21 -12.47 -4.28
C LEU A 63 12.11 -11.65 -5.59
N ASN A 64 10.99 -10.95 -5.79
CA ASN A 64 10.71 -10.22 -7.02
C ASN A 64 11.01 -8.72 -6.95
N LYS A 65 11.28 -8.17 -5.76
CA LYS A 65 11.74 -6.79 -5.62
C LYS A 65 13.14 -6.66 -6.20
N PRO A 66 13.37 -5.87 -7.26
CA PRO A 66 14.73 -5.51 -7.62
C PRO A 66 15.38 -4.84 -6.41
N PRO A 67 16.68 -5.07 -6.14
CA PRO A 67 17.37 -4.41 -5.04
C PRO A 67 17.07 -2.91 -5.09
N ARG A 68 16.82 -2.30 -3.94
CA ARG A 68 16.64 -0.86 -3.82
C ARG A 68 17.96 -0.23 -4.30
N THR A 69 18.03 0.13 -5.58
CA THR A 69 19.01 1.10 -6.06
C THR A 69 18.60 2.39 -5.37
N SER A 70 19.25 2.69 -4.25
CA SER A 70 19.21 4.03 -3.70
C SER A 70 19.51 4.98 -4.85
N PRO A 71 18.71 6.02 -5.12
CA PRO A 71 19.23 7.16 -5.85
C PRO A 71 20.52 7.54 -5.16
N GLU A 72 21.61 7.62 -5.91
CA GLU A 72 22.90 8.06 -5.41
C GLU A 72 22.68 9.27 -4.50
N SER A 73 23.18 9.18 -3.27
CA SER A 73 23.15 10.31 -2.35
C SER A 73 23.76 11.52 -3.05
N PRO A 74 23.11 12.70 -3.07
CA PRO A 74 23.56 13.87 -3.84
C PRO A 74 24.84 14.54 -3.31
N THR A 75 25.57 13.89 -2.41
CA THR A 75 26.84 14.38 -1.85
C THR A 75 28.03 13.92 -2.67
N GLU A 76 28.05 14.26 -3.96
CA GLU A 76 29.28 14.18 -4.77
C GLU A 76 29.80 15.60 -5.00
N VAL A 77 30.80 16.01 -4.21
CA VAL A 77 31.47 17.31 -4.38
C VAL A 77 32.51 17.15 -5.49
N ARG A 78 32.17 17.59 -6.70
CA ARG A 78 33.14 17.66 -7.81
C ARG A 78 34.21 18.72 -7.53
N VAL A 79 35.40 18.27 -7.14
CA VAL A 79 36.57 19.12 -7.00
C VAL A 79 37.17 19.34 -8.39
N TYR A 80 36.85 20.45 -9.04
CA TYR A 80 37.50 20.79 -10.30
C TYR A 80 38.95 21.22 -10.05
N ALA A 81 39.88 20.51 -10.66
CA ALA A 81 41.28 20.93 -10.73
C ALA A 81 41.38 22.17 -11.63
N LYS A 82 41.82 23.27 -11.04
CA LYS A 82 42.22 24.52 -11.69
C LYS A 82 43.23 24.23 -12.79
N ALA A 83 42.88 24.53 -14.04
CA ALA A 83 43.82 24.57 -15.15
C ALA A 83 44.37 26.01 -15.28
N CYS A 84 45.69 26.11 -15.32
CA CYS A 84 46.45 27.34 -15.52
C CYS A 84 46.33 27.74 -17.01
N GLU A 85 45.80 28.93 -17.32
CA GLU A 85 45.73 29.44 -18.70
C GLU A 85 47.09 30.03 -19.14
N PRO A 86 47.59 29.75 -20.36
CA PRO A 86 48.68 30.51 -20.94
C PRO A 86 48.17 31.65 -21.84
N ILE A 87 48.58 32.85 -21.43
CA ILE A 87 48.76 34.14 -22.12
C ILE A 87 48.60 34.17 -23.66
N SER A 88 47.75 35.07 -24.11
CA SER A 88 47.49 35.50 -25.50
C SER A 88 48.69 36.17 -26.18
N GLY A 89 48.90 35.93 -27.48
CA GLY A 89 49.67 36.86 -28.33
C GLY A 89 49.90 36.43 -29.79
N THR A 90 49.29 37.17 -30.74
CA THR A 90 49.76 37.51 -32.11
C THR A 90 50.02 36.41 -33.16
N ALA A 91 49.71 36.54 -34.47
CA ALA A 91 49.02 37.53 -35.32
C ALA A 91 48.80 36.87 -36.72
N LEU A 92 47.77 37.30 -37.44
CA LEU A 92 47.50 36.96 -38.85
C LEU A 92 48.65 37.39 -39.79
N VAL A 93 48.96 36.56 -40.79
CA VAL A 93 49.45 37.03 -42.10
C VAL A 93 48.81 36.16 -43.21
N PRO A 94 48.10 36.74 -44.19
CA PRO A 94 47.64 36.04 -45.38
C PRO A 94 48.73 36.08 -46.47
N HIS A 95 48.84 35.01 -47.27
CA HIS A 95 49.62 35.04 -48.51
C HIS A 95 48.80 34.43 -49.64
N ASP A 96 48.54 35.27 -50.65
CA ASP A 96 47.85 34.98 -51.90
C ASP A 96 48.82 34.40 -52.96
N ASP A 97 48.21 33.90 -54.05
CA ASP A 97 48.77 33.49 -55.35
C ASP A 97 49.50 32.13 -55.51
N ARG A 98 48.91 31.22 -56.32
CA ARG A 98 49.20 31.08 -57.78
C ARG A 98 48.66 29.77 -58.39
N ALA A 99 48.03 29.92 -59.56
CA ALA A 99 47.44 28.90 -60.46
C ALA A 99 48.46 27.86 -61.02
N PRO A 100 48.03 26.86 -61.82
CA PRO A 100 47.51 27.09 -63.19
C PRO A 100 46.03 26.76 -63.41
#